data_AF-A0A1G7XLF8-F1
#
_entry.id   AF-A0A1G7XLF8-F1
#
_cell.length_a   1.000
_cell.length_b   1.000
_cell.length_c   1.000
_cell.angle_alpha   90.00
_cell.angle_beta   90.00
_cell.angle_gamma   90.00
#
_symmetry.space_group_name_H-M   'P 1'
#
loop_
_entity.id
_entity.type
_entity.pdbx_description
1 polymer ?
#
loop_
_entity_poly.entity_id
_entity_poly.type
_entity_poly.pdbx_seq_one_letter_code
_entity_poly.pdbx_strand_id
1 'polypeptide(L)' 'MIPTEMQWNALLQRHATVTVIVKGQKITGDLYNVTDEQVILIVPNKQDLFEVIARADIDEINW' A
#
# COMPACT_ATOMS: atom_id res chain seq x y z
N MET A 1 10.25 6.28 2.72
CA MET A 1 9.90 6.58 4.14
C MET A 1 8.66 5.77 4.54
N ILE A 2 8.58 5.20 5.76
CA ILE A 2 7.37 4.50 6.22
C ILE A 2 6.37 5.52 6.81
N PRO A 3 5.08 5.49 6.44
CA PRO A 3 4.09 6.44 6.94
C PRO A 3 3.73 6.14 8.39
N THR A 4 3.45 7.21 9.13
CA THR A 4 2.82 7.12 10.46
C THR A 4 1.37 6.68 10.33
N GLU A 5 0.76 6.19 11.41
CA GLU A 5 -0.67 5.81 11.43
C GLU A 5 -1.60 6.94 10.96
N MET A 6 -1.29 8.19 11.33
CA MET A 6 -2.05 9.36 10.87
C MET A 6 -1.94 9.53 9.34
N GLN A 7 -0.76 9.29 8.76
CA GLN A 7 -0.54 9.37 7.31
C GLN A 7 -1.24 8.22 6.59
N TRP A 8 -1.21 6.99 7.12
CA TRP A 8 -1.97 5.87 6.57
C TRP A 8 -3.47 6.16 6.52
N ASN A 9 -4.03 6.66 7.61
CA ASN A 9 -5.43 7.05 7.67
C ASN A 9 -5.78 8.15 6.65
N ALA A 10 -4.90 9.14 6.49
CA ALA A 10 -5.11 10.21 5.51
C ALA A 10 -5.02 9.71 4.06
N LEU A 11 -4.11 8.79 3.76
CA LEU A 11 -4.00 8.15 2.44
C LEU A 11 -5.23 7.30 2.13
N LEU A 12 -5.71 6.53 3.12
CA LEU A 12 -6.85 5.64 2.99
C LEU A 12 -8.15 6.43 2.72
N GLN A 13 -8.38 7.51 3.46
CA GLN A 13 -9.56 8.37 3.27
C GLN A 13 -9.64 9.00 1.87
N ARG A 14 -8.48 9.17 1.20
CA ARG A 14 -8.41 9.77 -0.13
C ARG A 14 -8.37 8.74 -1.25
N HIS A 15 -8.39 7.44 -0.93
CA HIS A 15 -8.12 6.35 -1.87
C HIS A 15 -6.88 6.64 -2.73
N ALA A 16 -5.79 7.08 -2.07
CA ALA A 16 -4.60 7.53 -2.77
C ALA A 16 -3.94 6.38 -3.55
N THR A 17 -3.52 6.66 -4.78
CA THR A 17 -2.63 5.76 -5.52
C THR A 17 -1.24 5.82 -4.89
N VAL A 18 -0.74 4.69 -4.40
CA VAL A 18 0.56 4.59 -3.74
C VAL A 18 1.46 3.61 -4.48
N THR A 19 2.77 3.85 -4.42
CA THR A 19 3.78 2.90 -4.88
C THR A 19 4.54 2.36 -3.68
N VAL A 20 4.40 1.07 -3.42
CA VAL A 20 5.05 0.34 -2.33
C VAL A 20 6.23 -0.45 -2.88
N ILE A 21 7.36 -0.38 -2.20
CA ILE A 21 8.55 -1.17 -2.47
C ILE A 21 8.61 -2.31 -1.45
N VAL A 22 8.61 -3.54 -1.93
CA VAL A 22 8.59 -4.77 -1.13
C VAL A 22 9.66 -5.71 -1.65
N LYS A 23 10.70 -5.98 -0.86
CA LYS A 23 11.79 -6.90 -1.24
C LYS A 23 12.42 -6.52 -2.59
N GLY A 24 12.53 -5.22 -2.85
CA GLY A 24 13.05 -4.66 -4.11
C GLY A 24 12.07 -4.64 -5.30
N GLN A 25 10.84 -5.15 -5.15
CA GLN A 25 9.79 -5.06 -6.16
C GLN A 25 8.93 -3.81 -5.94
N LYS A 26 8.52 -3.17 -7.03
CA LYS A 26 7.63 -2.00 -6.99
C LYS A 26 6.20 -2.42 -7.32
N ILE A 27 5.27 -2.06 -6.45
CA ILE A 27 3.85 -2.33 -6.59
C ILE A 27 3.12 -1.01 -6.52
N THR A 28 2.41 -0.64 -7.58
CA THR A 28 1.61 0.59 -7.64
C THR A 28 0.14 0.22 -7.67
N GLY A 29 -0.65 0.81 -6.78
CA GLY A 29 -2.09 0.58 -6.70
C GLY A 29 -2.79 1.56 -5.78
N ASP A 30 -4.11 1.54 -5.81
CA ASP A 30 -4.94 2.41 -5.00
C ASP A 30 -5.09 1.83 -3.60
N LEU A 31 -4.88 2.64 -2.58
CA LEU A 31 -4.97 2.20 -1.20
C LEU A 31 -6.43 1.85 -0.86
N TYR A 32 -6.69 0.58 -0.60
CA TYR A 32 -8.02 0.05 -0.33
C TYR A 32 -8.28 -0.13 1.16
N ASN A 33 -7.31 -0.68 1.88
CA ASN A 33 -7.41 -0.85 3.33
C ASN A 33 -6.01 -0.92 3.96
N VAL A 34 -5.91 -0.55 5.23
CA VAL A 34 -4.70 -0.68 6.04
C VAL A 34 -5.10 -1.24 7.40
N THR A 35 -4.40 -2.28 7.83
CA THR A 35 -4.49 -2.84 9.18
C THR A 35 -3.14 -2.68 9.89
N ASP A 36 -3.06 -3.12 11.14
CA ASP A 36 -1.81 -3.13 11.90
C ASP A 36 -0.74 -4.02 11.24
N GLU A 37 -1.15 -5.04 10.48
CA GLU A 37 -0.25 -6.04 9.90
C GLU A 37 -0.12 -5.95 8.38
N GLN A 38 -1.12 -5.42 7.69
CA GLN A 38 -1.24 -5.53 6.23
C GLN A 38 -1.68 -4.22 5.58
N VAL A 39 -1.21 -4.02 4.35
CA VAL A 39 -1.67 -2.98 3.42
C VAL A 39 -2.31 -3.68 2.24
N ILE A 40 -3.53 -3.28 1.91
CA ILE A 40 -4.29 -3.81 0.78
C ILE A 40 -4.39 -2.74 -0.29
N LEU A 41 -3.88 -3.04 -1.48
CA LEU A 41 -3.93 -2.19 -2.65
C LEU A 41 -4.87 -2.77 -3.70
N ILE A 42 -5.54 -1.92 -4.47
CA ILE A 42 -6.19 -2.30 -5.73
C ILE A 42 -5.20 -2.02 -6.86
N VAL A 43 -4.79 -3.06 -7.58
CA VAL A 43 -3.86 -3.00 -8.72
C VAL A 43 -4.65 -3.29 -9.99
N PRO A 44 -5.06 -2.26 -10.77
CA PRO A 44 -5.97 -2.42 -11.92
C PRO A 44 -5.42 -3.28 -13.07
N ASN A 45 -4.14 -3.68 -13.02
CA ASN A 45 -3.48 -4.52 -14.01
C ASN A 45 -3.12 -5.94 -13.50
N LYS A 46 -3.54 -6.32 -12.29
CA LYS A 46 -3.28 -7.66 -11.73
C LYS A 46 -4.55 -8.51 -11.81
N GLN A 47 -4.38 -9.80 -12.09
CA GLN A 47 -5.45 -10.76 -12.36
C GLN A 47 -6.49 -10.87 -11.23
N ASP A 48 -6.05 -10.65 -9.98
CA ASP A 48 -6.88 -10.71 -8.78
C ASP A 48 -7.34 -9.33 -8.26
N LEU A 49 -7.01 -8.23 -8.97
CA LEU A 49 -7.28 -6.82 -8.64
C LEU A 49 -6.73 -6.33 -7.30
N PHE A 50 -6.46 -7.19 -6.31
CA PHE A 50 -5.98 -6.83 -4.98
C PHE A 50 -4.56 -7.33 -4.75
N GLU A 51 -3.74 -6.49 -4.14
CA GLU A 51 -2.46 -6.87 -3.56
C GLU A 51 -2.53 -6.77 -2.04
N VAL A 52 -2.21 -7.85 -1.36
CA VAL A 52 -2.07 -7.87 0.11
C VAL A 52 -0.58 -7.90 0.45
N ILE A 53 -0.10 -6.86 1.10
CA ILE A 53 1.30 -6.65 1.44
C ILE A 53 1.44 -6.65 2.96
N ALA A 54 2.31 -7.50 3.51
CA ALA A 54 2.65 -7.43 4.93
C ALA A 54 3.42 -6.14 5.21
N ARG A 55 3.01 -5.37 6.23
CA ARG A 55 3.68 -4.10 6.60
C ARG A 55 5.15 -4.28 6.96
N ALA A 56 5.49 -5.43 7.55
CA ALA A 56 6.86 -5.79 7.89
C ALA A 56 7.76 -6.01 6.65
N ASP A 57 7.17 -6.29 5.49
CA ASP A 57 7.89 -6.48 4.23
C ASP A 57 8.00 -5.17 3.41
N ILE A 58 7.41 -4.06 3.88
CA ILE A 58 7.47 -2.76 3.17
C ILE A 58 8.80 -2.08 3.48
N ASP A 59 9.62 -1.93 2.44
CA ASP A 59 10.88 -1.20 2.52
C ASP A 59 10.64 0.31 2.42
N GLU A 60 9.73 0.71 1.51
CA GLU A 60 9.42 2.10 1.22
C GLU A 60 8.02 2.25 0.61
N ILE A 61 7.41 3.42 0.78
CA ILE A 61 6.19 3.82 0.09
C ILE A 61 6.28 5.28 -0.34
N ASN A 62 5.72 5.56 -1.52
CA ASN A 62 5.58 6.89 -2.12
C ASN A 62 4.13 7.12 -2.56
N TRP A 63 3.66 8.36 -2.47
CA TRP A 63 2.28 8.77 -2.78
C TRP A 63 2.24 10.22 -3.29
#